data_AF-A0A955LHH6-F1
#
_entry.id   AF-A0A955LHH6-F1
#
_cell.length_a   1.000
_cell.length_b   1.000
_cell.length_c   1.000
_cell.angle_alpha   90.00
_cell.angle_beta   90.00
_cell.angle_gamma   90.00
#
_symmetry.space_group_name_H-M   'P 1'
#
loop_
_entity.id
_entity.type
_entity.pdbx_description
1 polymer ?
#
loop_
_entity_poly.entity_id
_entity_poly.type
_entity_poly.pdbx_seq_one_letter_code
_entity_poly.pdbx_strand_id
1 'polypeptide(L)'
;MSPEHTKYLIDQIRKDKIIYACEACAINLACILIFLFSATQETSIARDIMMFGSVIMMLGYTSYMGFGNLKRLKRIQQLESTLSSED
;
A
#
# COMPACT_ATOMS: atom_id res chain seq x y z
N MET A 1 -9.42 -22.18 -17.75
CA MET A 1 -9.62 -21.88 -16.31
C MET A 1 -11.11 -21.65 -16.13
N SER A 2 -11.78 -22.14 -15.08
CA SER A 2 -13.24 -21.94 -15.02
C SER A 2 -13.58 -20.45 -14.84
N PRO A 3 -14.62 -19.91 -15.51
CA PRO A 3 -15.04 -18.52 -15.36
C PRO A 3 -15.30 -18.12 -13.90
N GLU A 4 -15.83 -19.05 -13.09
CA GLU A 4 -16.05 -18.86 -11.66
C GLU A 4 -14.74 -18.66 -10.89
N HIS A 5 -13.68 -19.41 -11.23
CA HIS A 5 -12.38 -19.25 -10.60
C HIS A 5 -11.75 -17.90 -10.94
N THR A 6 -11.91 -17.42 -12.18
CA THR A 6 -11.46 -16.08 -12.59
C THR A 6 -12.18 -14.98 -11.82
N LYS A 7 -13.52 -15.09 -11.65
CA LYS A 7 -14.32 -14.15 -10.85
C LYS A 7 -13.87 -14.13 -9.38
N TYR A 8 -13.62 -15.31 -8.80
CA TYR A 8 -13.10 -15.42 -7.44
C TYR A 8 -11.74 -14.71 -7.27
N LEU A 9 -10.80 -14.92 -8.21
CA LEU A 9 -9.50 -14.25 -8.16
C LEU A 9 -9.60 -12.73 -8.29
N ILE A 10 -10.48 -12.23 -9.16
CA ILE A 10 -10.70 -10.78 -9.29
C ILE A 10 -11.19 -10.19 -7.97
N ASP A 11 -12.16 -10.83 -7.32
CA ASP A 11 -12.68 -10.39 -6.02
C ASP A 11 -11.60 -10.40 -4.93
N GLN A 12 -10.79 -11.46 -4.88
CA GLN A 12 -9.66 -11.55 -3.95
C GLN A 12 -8.65 -10.41 -4.17
N ILE A 13 -8.22 -10.16 -5.42
CA ILE A 13 -7.25 -9.10 -5.72
C ILE A 13 -7.83 -7.71 -5.39
N ARG A 14 -9.14 -7.49 -5.56
CA ARG A 14 -9.82 -6.24 -5.16
C ARG A 14 -9.80 -6.04 -3.65
N LYS A 15 -10.09 -7.08 -2.86
CA LYS A 15 -10.00 -7.05 -1.40
C LYS A 15 -8.57 -6.76 -0.93
N ASP A 16 -7.59 -7.44 -1.53
CA ASP A 16 -6.18 -7.21 -1.22
C ASP A 16 -5.78 -5.75 -1.44
N LYS A 17 -6.20 -5.11 -2.54
CA LYS A 17 -5.91 -3.68 -2.79
C LYS A 17 -6.40 -2.78 -1.67
N ILE A 18 -7.58 -3.06 -1.12
CA ILE A 18 -8.16 -2.28 -0.01
C ILE A 18 -7.36 -2.51 1.26
N ILE A 19 -7.05 -3.77 1.60
CA ILE A 19 -6.23 -4.12 2.77
C ILE A 19 -4.89 -3.40 2.71
N TYR A 20 -4.20 -3.48 1.57
CA TYR A 20 -2.91 -2.81 1.40
C TYR A 20 -3.01 -1.28 1.40
N ALA A 21 -4.12 -0.70 0.95
CA ALA A 21 -4.34 0.74 1.08
C ALA A 21 -4.54 1.15 2.55
N CYS A 22 -5.28 0.36 3.33
CA CYS A 22 -5.47 0.57 4.76
C CYS A 22 -4.14 0.44 5.53
N GLU A 23 -3.32 -0.57 5.21
CA GLU A 23 -1.99 -0.73 5.79
C GLU A 23 -1.08 0.46 5.49
N ALA A 24 -1.04 0.93 4.24
CA ALA A 24 -0.30 2.13 3.86
C ALA A 24 -0.74 3.37 4.66
N CYS A 25 -2.05 3.56 4.83
CA CYS A 25 -2.59 4.65 5.63
C CYS A 25 -2.15 4.53 7.11
N ALA A 26 -2.25 3.34 7.70
CA ALA A 26 -1.87 3.10 9.08
C ALA A 26 -0.36 3.34 9.33
N ILE A 27 0.51 2.86 8.43
CA ILE A 27 1.96 3.08 8.52
C ILE A 27 2.30 4.56 8.36
N ASN A 28 1.66 5.26 7.42
CA ASN A 28 1.88 6.70 7.25
C ASN A 28 1.42 7.49 8.46
N LEU A 29 0.26 7.15 9.05
CA LEU A 29 -0.20 7.77 10.28
C LEU A 29 0.78 7.53 11.44
N ALA A 30 1.29 6.30 11.58
CA ALA A 30 2.32 5.99 12.57
C ALA A 30 3.59 6.82 12.37
N CYS A 31 4.06 6.97 11.13
CA CYS A 31 5.23 7.80 10.81
C CYS A 31 4.99 9.28 11.14
N ILE A 32 3.81 9.82 10.83
CA ILE A 32 3.42 11.20 11.18
C ILE A 32 3.42 11.38 12.69
N LEU A 33 2.85 10.44 13.45
CA LEU A 33 2.85 10.50 14.91
C LEU A 33 4.27 10.47 15.47
N ILE A 34 5.13 9.55 14.99
CA ILE A 34 6.54 9.48 15.40
C ILE A 34 7.25 10.81 15.13
N PHE A 35 7.02 11.41 13.96
CA PHE A 35 7.60 12.70 13.59
C PHE A 35 7.15 13.81 14.56
N LEU A 36 5.85 13.93 14.83
CA LEU A 36 5.28 14.95 15.71
C LEU A 36 5.75 14.80 17.16
N PHE A 37 5.77 13.57 17.69
CA PHE A 37 6.26 13.33 19.05
C PHE A 37 7.77 13.56 19.17
N SER A 38 8.55 13.19 18.15
CA SER A 38 10.00 13.45 18.13
C SER A 38 10.31 14.95 18.11
N ALA A 39 9.47 15.75 17.44
CA ALA A 39 9.65 17.20 17.36
C ALA A 39 9.54 17.91 18.73
N THR A 40 8.92 17.29 19.74
CA THR A 40 8.81 17.84 21.10
C THR A 40 10.02 17.57 21.98
N GLN A 41 10.97 16.72 21.55
CA GLN A 41 12.17 16.41 22.32
C GLN A 41 13.30 17.41 22.03
N GLU A 42 14.07 17.75 23.07
CA GLU A 42 15.29 18.54 22.91
C GLU A 42 16.29 17.86 21.96
N THR A 43 17.13 18.67 21.32
CA THR A 43 18.06 18.27 20.27
C THR A 43 18.92 17.08 20.71
N SER A 44 18.61 15.91 20.18
CA SER A 44 19.37 14.68 20.37
C SER A 44 19.56 13.99 19.02
N ILE A 45 20.66 13.26 18.87
CA ILE A 45 20.94 12.45 17.67
C ILE A 45 19.80 11.45 17.41
N ALA A 46 19.20 10.91 18.47
CA ALA A 46 18.06 9.99 18.37
C ALA A 46 16.85 10.64 17.70
N ARG A 47 16.56 11.91 18.01
CA ARG A 47 15.49 12.68 17.38
C ARG A 47 15.69 12.79 15.87
N ASP A 48 16.89 13.18 15.44
CA ASP A 48 17.18 13.42 14.02
C ASP A 48 17.09 12.12 13.21
N ILE A 49 17.55 11.00 13.78
CA ILE A 49 17.38 9.66 13.20
C ILE A 49 15.90 9.30 13.08
N MET A 50 15.10 9.50 14.13
CA MET A 50 13.67 9.18 14.11
C MET A 50 12.91 10.04 13.10
N MET A 51 13.18 11.35 13.06
CA MET A 51 12.55 12.26 12.10
C MET A 51 12.90 11.87 10.66
N PHE A 52 14.19 11.74 10.32
CA PHE A 52 14.61 11.40 8.97
C PHE A 52 14.14 10.00 8.56
N GLY A 53 14.25 9.03 9.47
CA GLY A 53 13.79 7.66 9.27
C GLY A 53 12.28 7.58 9.01
N SER A 54 11.46 8.33 9.76
CA SER A 54 10.01 8.37 9.56
C SER A 54 9.62 8.93 8.19
N VAL A 55 10.32 9.96 7.70
CA VAL A 55 10.08 10.54 6.36
C VAL A 55 10.44 9.52 5.27
N ILE A 56 11.60 8.87 5.38
CA ILE A 56 12.02 7.84 4.43
C ILE A 56 11.03 6.67 4.42
N MET A 57 10.62 6.19 5.59
CA MET A 57 9.65 5.10 5.72
C MET A 57 8.30 5.47 5.10
N MET A 58 7.78 6.66 5.39
CA MET A 58 6.53 7.15 4.83
C MET A 58 6.56 7.20 3.30
N LEU A 59 7.59 7.82 2.72
CA LEU A 59 7.73 7.95 1.26
C LEU A 59 8.01 6.60 0.59
N GLY A 60 8.90 5.81 1.17
CA GLY A 60 9.29 4.50 0.67
C GLY A 60 8.12 3.51 0.67
N TYR A 61 7.39 3.42 1.79
CA TYR A 61 6.26 2.52 1.93
C TYR A 61 5.08 2.95 1.05
N THR A 62 4.77 4.24 0.99
CA THR A 62 3.73 4.77 0.09
C THR A 62 4.04 4.45 -1.37
N SER A 63 5.30 4.64 -1.79
CA SER A 63 5.72 4.33 -3.16
C SER A 63 5.60 2.82 -3.43
N TYR A 64 6.13 1.98 -2.55
CA TYR A 64 6.05 0.53 -2.65
C TYR A 64 4.60 0.02 -2.80
N MET A 65 3.71 0.49 -1.92
CA MET A 65 2.29 0.12 -1.94
C MET A 65 1.56 0.67 -3.17
N GLY A 66 1.88 1.89 -3.59
CA GLY A 66 1.36 2.50 -4.81
C GLY A 66 1.69 1.66 -6.05
N PHE A 67 2.97 1.30 -6.23
CA PHE A 67 3.38 0.43 -7.34
C PHE A 67 2.74 -0.96 -7.27
N GLY A 68 2.62 -1.54 -6.08
CA GLY A 68 1.93 -2.81 -5.86
C GLY A 68 0.45 -2.74 -6.30
N ASN A 69 -0.26 -1.70 -5.89
CA ASN A 69 -1.67 -1.51 -6.24
C ASN A 69 -1.90 -1.21 -7.72
N LEU A 70 -0.95 -0.53 -8.40
CA LEU A 70 -0.98 -0.38 -9.86
C LEU A 70 -0.82 -1.72 -10.58
N LYS A 71 0.10 -2.58 -10.13
CA LYS A 71 0.27 -3.93 -10.68
C LYS A 71 -0.99 -4.77 -10.49
N ARG A 72 -1.60 -4.73 -9.30
CA ARG A 72 -2.87 -5.40 -9.00
C ARG A 72 -4.01 -4.90 -9.90
N LEU A 73 -4.09 -3.59 -10.15
CA LEU A 73 -5.07 -3.01 -11.08
C LEU A 73 -4.90 -3.56 -12.50
N LYS A 74 -3.66 -3.57 -13.02
CA LYS A 74 -3.38 -4.14 -14.34
C LYS A 74 -3.75 -5.62 -14.41
N ARG A 75 -3.51 -6.38 -13.33
CA ARG A 75 -3.88 -7.80 -13.27
C ARG A 75 -5.40 -8.01 -13.29
N ILE A 76 -6.17 -7.17 -12.57
CA ILE A 76 -7.63 -7.20 -12.63
C ILE A 76 -8.11 -6.95 -14.07
N GLN A 77 -7.60 -5.89 -14.72
CA GLN A 77 -7.97 -5.57 -16.11
C GLN A 77 -7.66 -6.70 -17.09
N GLN A 78 -6.51 -7.37 -16.92
CA GLN A 78 -6.17 -8.56 -17.71
C GLN A 78 -7.18 -9.69 -17.50
N LEU A 79 -7.49 -10.02 -16.24
CA LEU A 79 -8.45 -11.09 -15.91
C LEU A 79 -9.87 -10.77 -16.40
N GLU A 80 -10.30 -9.52 -16.28
CA GLU A 80 -11.59 -9.04 -16.80
C GLU A 80 -11.65 -9.16 -18.34
N SER A 81 -10.57 -8.80 -19.03
CA SER A 81 -10.50 -8.92 -20.50
C SER A 81 -10.59 -10.37 -20.97
N THR A 82 -9.95 -11.31 -20.26
CA THR A 82 -10.04 -12.75 -20.56
C THR A 82 -11.46 -13.26 -20.34
N LEU A 83 -12.12 -12.83 -19.26
CA LEU A 83 -13.50 -13.21 -18.98
C LEU A 83 -14.44 -12.72 -20.10
N SER A 84 -14.29 -11.48 -20.56
CA SER A 84 -15.12 -10.90 -21.62
C SER A 84 -14.88 -11.50 -23.01
N SER A 85 -13.75 -12.16 -23.24
CA SER A 85 -13.44 -12.83 -24.51
C SER A 85 -13.93 -14.28 -24.58
N GLU A 86 -14.36 -14.86 -23.45
CA GLU A 86 -14.90 -16.21 -23.37
C GLU A 86 -16.43 -16.26 -23.40
N ASP A 87 -17.11 -15.10 -23.31
CA ASP A 87 -18.55 -14.89 -23.51
C ASP A 87 -18.87 -14.56 -24.98
#